data_AF-A0A2E9W7K7-F1
#
_entry.id   AF-A0A2E9W7K7-F1
#
_cell.length_a   1.000
_cell.length_b   1.000
_cell.length_c   1.000
_cell.angle_alpha   90.00
_cell.angle_beta   90.00
_cell.angle_gamma   90.00
#
_symmetry.space_group_name_H-M   'P 1'
#
loop_
_entity.id
_entity.type
_entity.pdbx_description
1 polymer ?
#
loop_
_entity_poly.entity_id
_entity_poly.type
_entity_poly.pdbx_seq_one_letter_code
_entity_poly.pdbx_strand_id
1 'polypeptide(L)'
;MSDHAQKHPFHLVDPSPWPLVAATAAGMFTGGMVMFMHSDRTPADFWLAALGIAGILFVMFRWWGNVISESKIYHNKVVQIGLRYGM
;
A
#
# COMPACT_ATOMS: atom_id res chain seq x y z
N MET A 1 -0.98 34.25 10.70
CA MET A 1 -0.73 32.83 10.39
C MET A 1 -0.12 32.23 11.65
N SER A 2 -0.86 31.42 12.40
CA SER A 2 -0.32 30.75 13.58
C SER A 2 0.78 29.80 13.14
N ASP A 3 1.99 30.06 13.61
CA ASP A 3 3.18 29.27 13.38
C ASP A 3 3.04 27.93 14.13
N HIS A 4 2.41 26.94 13.48
CA HIS A 4 2.35 25.57 13.97
C HIS A 4 3.61 24.82 13.54
N ALA A 5 4.77 25.30 13.97
CA ALA A 5 6.01 24.56 13.81
C ALA A 5 5.88 23.19 14.50
N GLN A 6 6.12 22.12 13.74
CA GLN A 6 6.15 20.75 14.26
C GLN A 6 7.17 20.67 15.41
N LYS A 7 6.70 20.36 16.63
CA LYS A 7 7.54 20.35 17.84
C LYS A 7 8.35 19.06 18.02
N HIS A 8 8.19 18.09 17.13
CA HIS A 8 8.84 16.78 17.21
C HIS A 8 9.46 16.39 15.87
N PRO A 9 10.49 15.53 15.87
CA PRO A 9 11.18 15.12 14.65
C PRO A 9 10.47 13.99 13.88
N PHE A 10 9.27 13.57 14.27
CA PHE A 10 8.52 12.52 13.59
C PHE A 10 7.68 13.07 12.42
N HIS A 11 7.55 12.28 11.36
CA HIS A 11 6.68 12.57 10.23
C HIS A 11 5.26 12.08 10.54
N LEU A 12 4.31 13.01 10.62
CA LEU A 12 2.89 12.69 10.69
C LEU A 12 2.36 12.58 9.26
N VAL A 13 1.98 11.36 8.87
CA VAL A 13 1.53 11.07 7.51
C VAL A 13 0.08 11.53 7.33
N ASP A 14 -0.20 12.14 6.19
CA ASP A 14 -1.57 12.51 5.82
C ASP A 14 -2.45 11.26 5.60
N PRO A 15 -3.78 11.36 5.81
CA PRO A 15 -4.69 10.25 5.55
C PRO A 15 -4.54 9.71 4.12
N SER A 16 -4.34 8.39 4.01
CA SER A 16 -4.11 7.73 2.73
C SER A 16 -5.15 6.64 2.47
N PRO A 17 -5.69 6.51 1.24
CA PRO A 17 -6.63 5.44 0.89
C PRO A 17 -5.94 4.09 0.64
N TRP A 18 -4.62 4.08 0.39
CA TRP A 18 -3.90 2.88 -0.06
C TRP A 18 -4.00 1.66 0.87
N PRO A 19 -4.00 1.78 2.22
CA PRO A 19 -4.20 0.63 3.09
C PRO A 19 -5.51 -0.13 2.84
N LEU A 20 -6.62 0.60 2.65
CA LEU A 20 -7.94 0.00 2.42
C LEU A 20 -8.02 -0.66 1.04
N VAL A 21 -7.47 0.00 0.01
CA VAL A 21 -7.44 -0.53 -1.36
C VAL A 21 -6.56 -1.78 -1.41
N ALA A 22 -5.40 -1.78 -0.73
CA ALA A 22 -4.52 -2.94 -0.61
C ALA A 22 -5.23 -4.14 0.03
N ALA A 23 -5.92 -3.92 1.16
CA ALA A 23 -6.65 -4.98 1.87
C ALA A 23 -7.76 -5.58 1.00
N THR A 24 -8.50 -4.73 0.26
CA THR A 24 -9.55 -5.18 -0.67
C THR A 24 -8.96 -6.00 -1.82
N ALA A 25 -7.90 -5.51 -2.45
CA ALA A 25 -7.21 -6.21 -3.54
C ALA A 25 -6.61 -7.55 -3.09
N ALA A 26 -6.03 -7.59 -1.88
CA ALA A 26 -5.56 -8.83 -1.25
C ALA A 26 -6.70 -9.83 -1.01
N GLY A 27 -7.83 -9.38 -0.48
CA GLY A 27 -9.02 -10.21 -0.30
C GLY A 27 -9.55 -10.79 -1.63
N MET A 28 -9.61 -9.96 -2.68
CA MET A 28 -9.97 -10.41 -4.03
C MET A 28 -8.99 -11.44 -4.57
N PHE A 29 -7.68 -11.22 -4.39
CA PHE A 29 -6.66 -12.16 -4.85
C PHE A 29 -6.77 -13.51 -4.13
N THR A 30 -6.84 -13.51 -2.80
CA THR A 30 -6.95 -14.73 -2.00
C THR A 30 -8.25 -15.48 -2.31
N GLY A 31 -9.39 -14.78 -2.33
CA GLY A 31 -10.68 -15.38 -2.66
C GLY A 31 -10.72 -15.93 -4.09
N GLY A 32 -10.20 -15.18 -5.06
CA GLY A 32 -10.09 -15.63 -6.45
C GLY A 32 -9.18 -16.84 -6.60
N MET A 33 -8.06 -16.89 -5.87
CA MET A 33 -7.16 -18.04 -5.88
C MET A 33 -7.80 -19.29 -5.28
N VAL A 34 -8.58 -19.14 -4.19
CA VAL A 34 -9.35 -20.26 -3.62
C VAL A 34 -10.34 -20.81 -4.64
N MET A 35 -11.11 -19.93 -5.30
CA MET A 35 -12.06 -20.32 -6.35
C MET A 35 -11.34 -21.05 -7.49
N PHE A 36 -10.27 -20.47 -8.02
CA PHE A 36 -9.49 -21.05 -9.12
C PHE A 36 -8.91 -22.44 -8.80
N MET A 37 -8.49 -22.68 -7.55
CA MET A 37 -7.89 -23.97 -7.17
C MET A 37 -8.90 -25.08 -6.91
N HIS A 38 -10.17 -24.74 -6.64
CA HIS A 38 -11.21 -25.68 -6.22
C HIS A 38 -12.40 -25.79 -7.19
N SER A 39 -12.49 -24.91 -8.20
CA SER A 39 -13.49 -25.00 -9.28
C SER A 39 -13.01 -25.92 -10.41
N ASP A 40 -13.85 -26.08 -11.44
CA ASP A 40 -13.53 -26.80 -12.68
C ASP A 40 -12.41 -26.13 -13.53
N ARG A 41 -11.75 -25.10 -12.98
CA ARG A 41 -10.63 -24.35 -13.59
C ARG A 41 -11.00 -23.72 -14.92
N THR A 42 -12.20 -23.14 -14.99
CA THR A 42 -12.57 -22.36 -16.17
C THR A 42 -11.76 -21.06 -16.19
N PRO A 43 -11.49 -20.46 -17.37
CA PRO A 43 -10.84 -19.15 -17.44
C PRO A 43 -11.59 -18.07 -16.66
N ALA A 44 -12.91 -18.24 -16.48
CA ALA A 44 -13.73 -17.33 -15.70
C ALA A 44 -13.33 -17.27 -14.21
N ASP A 45 -12.89 -18.41 -13.65
CA ASP A 45 -12.55 -18.57 -12.24
C ASP A 45 -11.25 -17.85 -11.85
N PHE A 46 -10.38 -17.59 -12.83
CA PHE A 46 -9.11 -16.90 -12.61
C PHE A 46 -9.24 -15.37 -12.61
N TRP A 47 -10.30 -14.79 -13.19
CA TRP A 47 -10.41 -13.33 -13.34
C TRP A 47 -10.39 -12.58 -12.01
N LEU A 48 -11.03 -13.12 -10.98
CA LEU A 48 -11.04 -12.48 -9.67
C LEU A 48 -9.63 -12.42 -9.06
N ALA A 49 -8.85 -13.50 -9.20
CA ALA A 49 -7.44 -13.52 -8.79
C ALA A 49 -6.61 -12.54 -9.62
N ALA A 50 -6.79 -12.54 -10.94
CA ALA A 50 -6.07 -11.63 -11.85
C ALA A 50 -6.32 -10.15 -11.53
N LEU A 51 -7.57 -9.78 -11.25
CA LEU A 51 -7.92 -8.42 -10.81
C LEU A 51 -7.34 -8.09 -9.44
N GLY A 52 -7.38 -9.04 -8.50
CA GLY A 52 -6.77 -8.88 -7.17
C GLY A 52 -5.27 -8.60 -7.24
N ILE A 53 -4.51 -9.41 -7.99
CA ILE A 53 -3.05 -9.21 -8.11
C ILE A 53 -2.71 -7.93 -8.88
N ALA A 54 -3.46 -7.60 -9.93
CA ALA A 54 -3.28 -6.33 -10.64
C ALA A 54 -3.53 -5.13 -9.70
N GLY A 55 -4.55 -5.22 -8.85
CA GLY A 55 -4.84 -4.22 -7.81
C GLY A 55 -3.71 -4.07 -6.78
N ILE A 56 -3.17 -5.18 -6.28
CA ILE A 56 -2.03 -5.17 -5.35
C ILE A 56 -0.82 -4.45 -5.98
N LEU A 57 -0.45 -4.83 -7.21
CA LEU A 57 0.68 -4.22 -7.92
C LEU A 57 0.47 -2.73 -8.16
N PHE A 58 -0.77 -2.33 -8.53
CA PHE A 58 -1.12 -0.93 -8.69
C PHE A 58 -0.97 -0.14 -7.38
N VAL A 59 -1.46 -0.68 -6.26
CA VAL A 59 -1.33 -0.03 -4.96
C VAL A 59 0.14 0.08 -4.54
N MET A 60 0.95 -0.98 -4.72
CA MET A 60 2.40 -0.93 -4.44
C MET A 60 3.07 0.20 -5.22
N PHE A 61 2.81 0.27 -6.53
CA PHE A 61 3.36 1.33 -7.39
C PHE A 61 2.97 2.74 -6.90
N ARG A 62 1.69 2.94 -6.59
CA ARG A 62 1.19 4.27 -6.21
C ARG A 62 1.61 4.68 -4.79
N TRP A 63 1.54 3.75 -3.84
CA TRP A 63 1.90 4.00 -2.46
C TRP A 63 3.41 4.26 -2.33
N TRP A 64 4.27 3.43 -2.91
CA TRP A 64 5.71 3.71 -2.89
C TRP A 64 6.07 5.00 -3.61
N GLY A 65 5.35 5.36 -4.69
CA GLY A 65 5.48 6.67 -5.32
C GLY A 65 5.18 7.83 -4.37
N ASN A 66 4.22 7.67 -3.45
CA ASN A 66 3.93 8.66 -2.41
C ASN A 66 5.05 8.71 -1.35
N VAL A 67 5.54 7.56 -0.88
CA VAL A 67 6.68 7.50 0.05
C VAL A 67 7.93 8.19 -0.52
N ILE A 68 8.22 8.00 -1.82
CA ILE A 68 9.32 8.69 -2.50
C ILE A 68 9.08 10.22 -2.53
N SER A 69 7.85 10.64 -2.79
CA SER A 69 7.50 12.06 -2.81
C SER A 69 7.62 12.71 -1.43
N GLU A 70 7.11 12.04 -0.39
CA GLU A 70 7.22 12.42 1.01
C GLU A 70 8.68 12.49 1.48
N SER A 71 9.53 11.59 0.97
CA SER A 71 10.95 11.54 1.37
C SER A 71 11.72 12.83 1.07
N LYS A 72 11.31 13.56 0.03
CA LYS A 72 11.95 14.81 -0.39
C LYS A 72 11.71 15.96 0.59
N ILE A 73 10.68 15.86 1.43
CA ILE A 73 10.24 16.95 2.31
C ILE A 73 10.32 16.54 3.79
N TYR A 74 9.95 15.29 4.12
CA TYR A 74 9.64 14.90 5.51
C TYR A 74 10.63 13.87 6.12
N HIS A 75 11.52 13.25 5.35
CA HIS A 75 12.41 12.19 5.87
C HIS A 75 13.73 12.75 6.44
N ASN A 76 13.65 13.32 7.64
CA ASN A 76 14.83 13.71 8.43
C ASN A 76 15.57 12.48 9.01
N LYS A 77 16.71 12.70 9.69
CA LYS A 77 17.55 11.62 10.25
C LYS A 77 16.80 10.67 11.18
N VAL A 78 15.89 11.17 12.01
CA VAL A 78 15.11 10.33 12.95
C VAL A 78 14.17 9.42 12.18
N VAL A 79 13.44 9.96 11.20
CA VAL A 79 12.55 9.18 10.33
C VAL A 79 13.33 8.12 9.53
N GLN A 80 14.49 8.48 8.99
CA GLN A 80 15.33 7.53 8.24
C GLN A 80 15.85 6.37 9.10
N ILE A 81 16.21 6.61 10.36
CA ILE A 81 16.59 5.53 11.29
C ILE A 81 15.38 4.61 11.54
N GLY A 82 14.20 5.18 11.79
CA GLY A 82 12.97 4.40 11.95
C GLY A 82 12.66 3.53 10.73
N LEU A 83 12.78 4.08 9.52
CA LEU A 83 12.58 3.33 8.27
C LEU A 83 13.61 2.20 8.09
N ARG A 84 14.87 2.38 8.52
CA ARG A 84 15.90 1.33 8.47
C ARG A 84 15.65 0.18 9.46
N TYR A 85 14.95 0.44 10.56
CA TYR A 85 14.55 -0.60 11.50
C TYR A 85 13.27 -1.33 11.07
N GLY A 86 12.40 -0.68 10.29
CA GLY A 86 11.15 -1.28 9.81
C GLY A 86 11.29 -2.13 8.55
N MET A 87 12.38 -1.97 7.79
CA MET A 87 12.76 -2.80 6.66
C MET A 87 13.54 -4.04 7.12
#